data_AF-A0A519BQM0-F1
#
_entry.id   AF-A0A519BQM0-F1
#
_cell.length_a   1.000
_cell.length_b   1.000
_cell.length_c   1.000
_cell.angle_alpha   90.00
_cell.angle_beta   90.00
_cell.angle_gamma   90.00
#
_symmetry.space_group_name_H-M   'P 1'
#
loop_
_entity.id
_entity.type
_entity.pdbx_description
1 polymer ?
#
loop_
_entity_poly.entity_id
_entity_poly.type
_entity_poly.pdbx_seq_one_letter_code
_entity_poly.pdbx_strand_id
1 'polypeptide(L)'
;MELDLSLENKEIYLGIKIESFGGRKSFELNQDNLNLIGDNISEHVKNIRRRFKDGSADIKDKDSVVLTGATAIPVYLVAFHVVVHNFHEVRFKNEMLEVIVAKH
;
A
#
# COMPACT_ATOMS: atom_id res chain seq x y z
N MET A 1 9.98 2.93 4.02
CA MET A 1 9.22 1.66 3.76
C MET A 1 8.66 1.69 2.34
N GLU A 2 8.59 0.56 1.62
CA GLU A 2 7.89 0.48 0.32
C GLU A 2 6.65 -0.42 0.46
N LEU A 3 5.53 0.01 -0.13
CA LEU A 3 4.26 -0.71 -0.17
C LEU A 3 3.85 -0.93 -1.63
N ASP A 4 4.05 -2.17 -2.11
CA ASP A 4 3.63 -2.58 -3.45
C ASP A 4 2.12 -2.82 -3.47
N LEU A 5 1.39 -1.99 -4.23
CA LEU A 5 -0.05 -2.10 -4.43
C LEU A 5 -0.41 -2.95 -5.66
N SER A 6 0.56 -3.53 -6.35
CA SER A 6 0.31 -4.41 -7.50
C SER A 6 -0.47 -5.67 -7.10
N LEU A 7 -1.17 -6.26 -8.06
CA LEU A 7 -1.90 -7.53 -7.86
C LEU A 7 -1.00 -8.73 -7.57
N GLU A 8 0.32 -8.55 -7.50
CA GLU A 8 1.27 -9.56 -7.02
C GLU A 8 1.36 -9.60 -5.48
N ASN A 9 0.94 -8.52 -4.80
CA ASN A 9 1.02 -8.44 -3.35
C ASN A 9 -0.13 -9.21 -2.67
N LYS A 10 0.16 -10.46 -2.29
CA LYS A 10 -0.81 -11.36 -1.65
C LYS A 10 -1.34 -10.86 -0.30
N GLU A 11 -0.58 -10.03 0.41
CA GLU A 11 -1.00 -9.53 1.72
C GLU A 11 -2.10 -8.46 1.54
N ILE A 12 -1.96 -7.59 0.54
CA ILE A 12 -2.90 -6.49 0.27
C ILE A 12 -4.21 -7.02 -0.32
N TYR A 13 -4.11 -8.02 -1.19
CA TYR A 13 -5.27 -8.63 -1.85
C TYR A 13 -5.75 -9.92 -1.17
N LEU A 14 -5.39 -10.13 0.11
CA LEU A 14 -5.83 -11.29 0.86
C LEU A 14 -7.36 -11.34 0.93
N GLY A 15 -7.94 -12.49 0.56
CA GLY A 15 -9.39 -12.71 0.54
C GLY A 15 -10.11 -12.16 -0.68
N ILE A 16 -9.41 -11.54 -1.63
CA ILE A 16 -9.99 -10.98 -2.86
C ILE A 16 -9.87 -11.99 -3.99
N LYS A 17 -10.96 -12.18 -4.73
CA LYS A 17 -10.95 -13.02 -5.93
C LYS A 17 -10.21 -12.28 -7.05
N ILE A 18 -9.03 -12.78 -7.40
CA ILE A 18 -8.22 -12.31 -8.54
C ILE A 18 -8.48 -13.24 -9.73
N GLU A 19 -8.95 -12.67 -10.84
CA GLU A 19 -9.24 -13.38 -12.08
C GLU A 19 -8.30 -12.93 -13.20
N SER A 20 -8.21 -13.72 -14.27
CA SER A 20 -7.43 -13.36 -15.47
C SER A 20 -8.37 -12.94 -16.60
N PHE A 21 -8.22 -11.70 -17.06
CA PHE A 21 -8.95 -11.16 -18.20
C PHE A 21 -7.96 -10.70 -19.28
N GLY A 22 -8.02 -11.29 -20.48
CA GLY A 22 -7.07 -10.99 -21.55
C GLY A 22 -5.61 -11.28 -21.19
N GLY A 23 -5.36 -12.27 -20.32
CA GLY A 23 -4.02 -12.63 -19.84
C GLY A 23 -3.46 -11.71 -18.75
N ARG A 24 -4.25 -10.79 -18.22
CA ARG A 24 -3.86 -9.89 -17.13
C ARG A 24 -4.68 -10.17 -15.88
N LYS A 25 -4.03 -10.10 -14.71
CA LYS A 25 -4.71 -10.18 -13.42
C LYS A 25 -5.66 -8.99 -13.27
N SER A 26 -6.83 -9.25 -12.69
CA SER A 26 -7.88 -8.28 -12.45
C SER A 26 -8.70 -8.71 -11.24
N PHE A 27 -9.39 -7.76 -10.61
CA PHE A 27 -10.36 -8.02 -9.57
C PHE A 27 -11.58 -7.13 -9.80
N GLU A 28 -12.71 -7.53 -9.22
CA GLU A 28 -13.91 -6.71 -9.27
C GLU A 28 -13.79 -5.51 -8.33
N LEU A 29 -13.95 -4.30 -8.87
CA LEU A 29 -13.89 -3.08 -8.07
C LEU A 29 -15.25 -2.79 -7.45
N ASN A 30 -15.42 -3.18 -6.19
CA ASN A 30 -16.63 -2.89 -5.40
C ASN A 30 -16.25 -2.49 -3.95
N GLN A 31 -17.22 -2.00 -3.19
CA GLN A 31 -16.98 -1.45 -1.85
C GLN A 31 -16.43 -2.52 -0.89
N ASP A 32 -16.93 -3.75 -0.96
CA ASP A 32 -16.51 -4.83 -0.07
C ASP A 32 -15.04 -5.18 -0.29
N ASN A 33 -14.61 -5.29 -1.55
CA ASN A 33 -13.20 -5.50 -1.88
C ASN A 33 -12.34 -4.31 -1.44
N LEU A 34 -12.79 -3.07 -1.63
CA LEU A 34 -12.04 -1.88 -1.18
C LEU A 34 -11.90 -1.81 0.35
N ASN A 35 -12.93 -2.19 1.09
CA ASN A 35 -12.87 -2.27 2.55
C ASN A 35 -11.84 -3.33 2.97
N LEU A 36 -11.88 -4.52 2.38
CA LEU A 36 -10.93 -5.60 2.69
C LEU A 36 -9.49 -5.20 2.36
N ILE A 37 -9.25 -4.52 1.23
CA ILE A 37 -7.94 -3.94 0.90
C ILE A 37 -7.49 -2.96 1.98
N GLY A 38 -8.38 -2.07 2.42
CA GLY A 38 -8.08 -1.09 3.47
C GLY A 38 -7.69 -1.73 4.79
N ASP A 39 -8.41 -2.77 5.20
CA ASP A 39 -8.12 -3.55 6.41
C ASP A 39 -6.76 -4.26 6.30
N ASN A 40 -6.51 -4.93 5.18
CA ASN A 40 -5.25 -5.62 4.90
C ASN A 40 -4.06 -4.66 4.92
N ILE A 41 -4.17 -3.48 4.28
CA ILE A 41 -3.13 -2.44 4.29
C ILE A 41 -2.90 -1.95 5.72
N SER A 42 -3.96 -1.70 6.48
CA SER A 42 -3.88 -1.22 7.86
C SER A 42 -3.17 -2.21 8.76
N GLU A 43 -3.50 -3.50 8.65
CA GLU A 43 -2.82 -4.56 9.38
C GLU A 43 -1.35 -4.67 8.96
N HIS A 44 -1.05 -4.66 7.67
CA HIS A 44 0.31 -4.72 7.14
C HIS A 44 1.18 -3.57 7.68
N VAL A 45 0.69 -2.33 7.60
CA VAL A 45 1.37 -1.13 8.13
C VAL A 45 1.60 -1.26 9.63
N LYS A 46 0.59 -1.69 10.39
CA LYS A 46 0.69 -1.89 11.85
C LYS A 46 1.78 -2.91 12.20
N ASN A 47 1.82 -4.04 11.48
CA ASN A 47 2.79 -5.11 11.69
C ASN A 47 4.22 -4.65 11.35
N ILE A 48 4.39 -3.88 10.28
CA ILE A 48 5.68 -3.29 9.94
C ILE A 48 6.13 -2.29 11.02
N ARG A 49 5.27 -1.36 11.43
CA ARG A 49 5.64 -0.36 12.45
C ARG A 49 5.96 -1.00 13.80
N ARG A 50 5.29 -2.10 14.16
CA ARG A 50 5.62 -2.87 15.36
C ARG A 50 7.03 -3.45 15.28
N ARG A 51 7.39 -4.09 14.15
CA ARG A 51 8.76 -4.61 13.93
C ARG A 51 9.82 -3.50 14.02
N PHE A 52 9.51 -2.29 13.56
CA PHE A 52 10.42 -1.14 13.68
C PHE A 52 10.52 -0.54 15.09
N LYS A 53 9.50 -0.72 15.94
CA LYS A 53 9.56 -0.33 17.36
C LYS A 53 10.37 -1.33 18.19
N ASP A 54 10.32 -2.60 17.82
CA ASP A 54 10.98 -3.69 18.54
C ASP A 54 12.45 -3.90 18.13
N GLY A 55 12.96 -3.17 17.11
CA GLY A 55 14.31 -3.34 16.56
C GLY A 55 15.01 -2.04 16.12
N SER A 56 16.34 -2.06 16.25
CA SER A 56 17.36 -1.00 16.05
C SER A 56 17.54 -0.53 14.60
N ALA A 57 16.47 -0.16 13.90
CA ALA A 57 16.56 0.60 12.65
C ALA A 57 16.67 2.10 12.95
N ASP A 58 17.47 2.82 12.16
CA ASP A 58 17.64 4.28 12.24
C ASP A 58 16.30 5.01 12.08
N ILE A 59 16.06 6.01 12.93
CA ILE A 59 14.79 6.74 13.04
C ILE A 59 14.37 7.41 11.71
N LYS A 60 15.33 7.74 10.83
CA LYS A 60 15.07 8.46 9.58
C LYS A 60 14.32 7.66 8.52
N ASP A 61 14.46 6.33 8.49
CA ASP A 61 13.73 5.47 7.54
C ASP A 61 12.35 5.01 8.07
N LYS A 62 12.03 5.32 9.33
CA LYS A 62 10.79 4.88 10.00
C LYS A 62 9.57 5.72 9.67
N ASP A 63 9.77 6.92 9.14
CA ASP A 63 8.71 7.92 8.98
C ASP A 63 8.35 8.21 7.52
N SER A 64 8.93 7.48 6.56
CA SER A 64 8.58 7.58 5.13
C SER A 64 8.04 6.27 4.56
N VAL A 65 7.06 6.40 3.66
CA VAL A 65 6.49 5.30 2.88
C VAL A 65 6.47 5.66 1.39
N VAL A 66 6.76 4.67 0.55
CA VAL A 66 6.65 4.77 -0.91
C VAL A 66 5.56 3.82 -1.38
N LEU A 67 4.53 4.34 -2.03
CA LEU A 67 3.47 3.56 -2.70
C LEU A 67 3.92 3.23 -4.12
N THR A 68 3.95 1.95 -4.48
CA THR A 68 4.38 1.45 -5.79
C THR A 68 3.37 0.46 -6.39
N GLY A 69 3.63 -0.02 -7.60
CA GLY A 69 2.86 -1.10 -8.23
C GLY A 69 1.63 -0.65 -9.02
N ALA A 70 1.41 -1.23 -10.20
CA ALA A 70 0.24 -0.88 -11.01
C ALA A 70 -1.06 -1.44 -10.38
N THR A 71 -2.02 -0.55 -10.13
CA THR A 71 -3.36 -0.93 -9.63
C THR A 71 -4.41 0.13 -10.01
N ALA A 72 -5.68 -0.13 -9.67
CA ALA A 72 -6.77 0.80 -9.85
C ALA A 72 -6.64 2.02 -8.93
N ILE A 73 -7.01 3.21 -9.43
CA ILE A 73 -6.93 4.48 -8.68
C ILE A 73 -7.61 4.40 -7.30
N PRO A 74 -8.78 3.77 -7.12
CA PRO A 74 -9.40 3.70 -5.80
C PRO A 74 -8.56 2.94 -4.76
N VAL A 75 -7.78 1.93 -5.17
CA VAL A 75 -6.85 1.23 -4.27
C VAL A 75 -5.75 2.18 -3.80
N TYR A 76 -5.22 3.01 -4.70
CA TYR A 76 -4.27 4.06 -4.33
C TYR A 76 -4.85 5.04 -3.31
N LEU A 77 -6.11 5.46 -3.48
CA LEU A 77 -6.76 6.39 -2.55
C LEU A 77 -6.96 5.75 -1.17
N VAL A 78 -7.38 4.48 -1.13
CA VAL A 78 -7.49 3.71 0.13
C VAL A 78 -6.13 3.59 0.81
N ALA A 79 -5.10 3.18 0.08
CA ALA A 79 -3.74 3.05 0.60
C ALA A 79 -3.21 4.38 1.13
N PHE A 80 -3.35 5.46 0.34
CA PHE A 80 -2.96 6.81 0.71
C PHE A 80 -3.62 7.25 2.02
N HIS A 81 -4.94 7.06 2.15
CA HIS A 81 -5.69 7.41 3.35
C HIS A 81 -5.17 6.66 4.59
N VAL A 82 -4.85 5.38 4.46
CA VAL A 82 -4.27 4.60 5.58
C VAL A 82 -2.88 5.11 5.94
N VAL A 83 -2.01 5.34 4.96
CA VAL A 83 -0.60 5.63 5.24
C VAL A 83 -0.33 7.09 5.62
N VAL A 84 -1.10 8.06 5.13
CA VAL A 84 -0.88 9.49 5.44
C VAL A 84 -1.01 9.79 6.94
N HIS A 85 -1.86 9.04 7.65
CA HIS A 85 -2.01 9.16 9.10
C HIS A 85 -0.92 8.42 9.91
N ASN A 86 -0.10 7.61 9.23
CA ASN A 86 0.91 6.77 9.87
C ASN A 86 2.35 7.22 9.58
N PHE A 87 2.59 7.94 8.50
CA PHE A 87 3.93 8.33 8.07
C PHE A 87 4.03 9.85 7.91
N HIS A 88 5.20 10.41 8.20
CA HIS A 88 5.49 11.83 8.04
C HIS A 88 5.65 12.21 6.57
N GLU A 89 6.15 11.29 5.74
CA GLU A 89 6.33 11.50 4.31
C GLU A 89 5.75 10.32 3.52
N VAL A 90 4.89 10.62 2.55
CA VAL A 90 4.32 9.64 1.62
C VAL A 90 4.80 9.99 0.22
N ARG A 91 5.37 9.00 -0.46
CA ARG A 91 5.82 9.11 -1.84
C ARG A 91 5.01 8.17 -2.72
N PHE A 92 4.84 8.54 -3.97
CA PHE A 92 4.35 7.67 -5.04
C PHE A 92 5.50 7.43 -6.01
N LYS A 93 5.70 6.18 -6.43
CA LYS A 93 6.72 5.81 -7.41
C LYS A 93 6.15 4.89 -8.47
N ASN A 94 6.41 5.24 -9.72
CA ASN A 94 6.18 4.40 -10.89
C ASN A 94 7.48 4.18 -11.67
N GLU A 95 7.39 3.64 -12.89
CA GLU A 95 8.56 3.37 -13.73
C GLU A 95 9.34 4.62 -14.18
N MET A 96 8.71 5.80 -14.14
CA MET A 96 9.28 7.05 -14.67
C MET A 96 9.75 8.02 -13.58
N LEU A 97 9.05 8.08 -12.45
CA LEU A 97 9.24 9.10 -11.43
C LEU A 97 8.88 8.62 -10.03
N GLU A 98 9.52 9.23 -9.05
CA GLU A 98 9.17 9.17 -7.63
C GLU A 98 8.87 10.59 -7.16
N VAL A 99 7.69 10.79 -6.58
CA VAL A 99 7.20 12.11 -6.14
C VAL A 99 6.68 12.04 -4.71
N ILE A 100 6.95 13.09 -3.93
CA ILE A 100 6.35 13.26 -2.60
C ILE A 100 4.90 13.71 -2.82
N VAL A 101 3.95 12.93 -2.29
CA VAL A 101 2.51 13.19 -2.40
C VAL A 101 1.91 13.73 -1.10
N ALA A 102 2.58 13.52 0.05
CA ALA A 102 2.25 14.18 1.31
C ALA A 102 3.49 14.30 2.20
N LYS A 103 3.57 15.40 2.96
CA LYS A 103 4.59 15.63 3.98
C LYS A 103 4.03 16.49 5.11
N HIS A 104 4.23 16.07 6.36
CA HIS A 104 3.77 16.77 7.56
C HIS A 104 4.92 17.43 8.32
#